data_AF-A0AA38HUS8-F1
#
_entry.id   AF-A0AA38HUS8-F1
#
_cell.length_a   1.000
_cell.length_b   1.000
_cell.length_c   1.000
_cell.angle_alpha   90.00
_cell.angle_beta   90.00
_cell.angle_gamma   90.00
#
_symmetry.space_group_name_H-M   'P 1'
#
loop_
_entity.id
_entity.type
_entity.pdbx_description
1 polymer ?
#
loop_
_entity_poly.entity_id
_entity_poly.type
_entity_poly.pdbx_seq_one_letter_code
_entity_poly.pdbx_strand_id
1 'polypeptide(L)'
;MVLRCLRALAVVLLTLRVVNSGILDWAKSDNIDVNLPWLPFENETRCYDDLGCLNITRSWYHLILRPINLFPLPRRVINTRFLLYTRSNPKEVFFLEILVMY
;
A
#
# COMPACT_ATOMS: atom_id res chain seq x y z
N MET A 1 -48.49 20.19 -19.58
CA MET A 1 -47.89 20.17 -18.23
C MET A 1 -47.02 18.92 -18.01
N VAL A 2 -47.54 17.72 -18.27
CA VAL A 2 -46.84 16.42 -18.08
C VAL A 2 -45.52 16.28 -18.85
N LEU A 3 -45.44 16.76 -20.10
CA LEU A 3 -44.23 16.69 -20.93
C LEU A 3 -43.06 17.55 -20.40
N ARG A 4 -43.37 18.64 -19.68
CA ARG A 4 -42.36 19.50 -19.04
C ARG A 4 -41.78 18.82 -17.79
N CYS A 5 -42.63 18.15 -17.00
CA CYS A 5 -42.16 17.34 -15.87
C CYS A 5 -41.31 16.15 -16.33
N LEU A 6 -41.71 15.44 -17.38
CA LEU A 6 -40.93 14.30 -17.90
C LEU A 6 -39.53 14.71 -18.39
N ARG A 7 -39.43 15.87 -19.06
CA ARG A 7 -38.13 16.44 -19.48
C ARG A 7 -37.29 16.87 -18.28
N ALA A 8 -37.89 17.50 -17.28
CA ALA A 8 -37.17 17.90 -16.07
C ALA A 8 -36.63 16.68 -15.31
N LEU A 9 -37.43 15.61 -15.19
CA LEU A 9 -37.05 14.38 -14.49
C LEU A 9 -35.92 13.63 -15.24
N ALA A 10 -35.96 13.62 -16.58
CA ALA A 10 -34.89 13.07 -17.40
C ALA A 10 -33.58 13.87 -17.27
N VAL A 11 -33.65 15.21 -17.22
CA VAL A 11 -32.46 16.07 -17.01
C VAL A 11 -31.83 15.83 -15.64
N VAL A 12 -32.64 15.70 -14.58
CA VAL A 12 -32.14 15.41 -13.22
C VAL A 12 -31.49 14.02 -13.13
N LEU A 13 -32.06 13.00 -13.79
CA LEU A 13 -31.48 11.65 -13.82
C LEU A 13 -30.18 11.58 -14.64
N LEU A 14 -30.07 12.39 -15.71
CA LEU A 14 -28.85 12.48 -16.52
C LEU A 14 -27.72 13.21 -15.79
N THR A 15 -28.00 14.25 -15.00
CA THR A 15 -26.97 14.96 -14.24
C THR A 15 -26.45 14.16 -13.04
N LEU A 16 -27.29 13.33 -12.40
CA LEU A 16 -26.86 12.41 -11.33
C LEU A 16 -25.86 11.34 -11.83
N ARG A 17 -25.95 10.93 -13.10
CA ARG A 17 -25.02 9.96 -13.70
C ARG A 17 -23.62 10.53 -13.94
N VAL A 18 -23.50 11.84 -14.19
CA VAL A 18 -22.23 12.51 -14.51
C VAL A 18 -21.38 12.80 -13.27
N VAL A 19 -22.00 12.94 -12.09
CA VAL A 19 -21.28 13.29 -10.84
C VAL A 19 -20.53 12.09 -10.24
N ASN A 20 -20.93 10.86 -10.53
CA ASN A 20 -20.35 9.67 -9.89
C ASN A 20 -19.02 9.19 -10.49
N SER A 21 -18.57 9.71 -11.64
CA SER A 21 -17.37 9.20 -12.32
C SER A 21 -16.19 10.17 -12.35
N GLY A 22 -16.30 11.39 -11.79
CA GLY A 22 -15.24 12.40 -11.88
C GLY A 22 -14.62 12.85 -10.56
N ILE A 23 -15.18 12.45 -9.40
CA ILE A 23 -14.77 12.96 -8.08
C ILE A 23 -13.81 11.98 -7.36
N LEU A 24 -13.52 10.79 -7.90
CA LEU A 24 -12.61 9.84 -7.24
C LEU A 24 -11.20 9.75 -7.85
N ASP A 25 -10.88 10.55 -8.87
CA ASP A 25 -9.55 10.50 -9.49
C ASP A 25 -8.57 11.55 -8.95
N TRP A 26 -9.07 12.66 -8.37
CA TRP A 26 -8.21 13.74 -7.84
C TRP A 26 -7.55 13.40 -6.50
N ALA A 27 -7.99 12.35 -5.80
CA ALA A 27 -7.38 11.88 -4.56
C ALA A 27 -6.15 10.97 -4.78
N LYS A 28 -5.86 10.60 -6.03
CA LYS A 28 -4.70 9.78 -6.41
C LYS A 28 -3.60 10.65 -7.03
N SER A 29 -3.22 11.71 -6.34
CA SER A 29 -1.98 12.43 -6.65
C SER A 29 -0.90 11.92 -5.70
N ASP A 30 -0.17 10.88 -6.13
CA ASP A 30 0.90 10.26 -5.35
C ASP A 30 2.18 11.13 -5.30
N ASN A 31 2.21 12.24 -6.04
CA ASN A 31 3.34 13.18 -6.12
C ASN A 31 3.01 14.52 -5.43
N ILE A 32 2.80 14.48 -4.11
CA ILE A 32 2.83 15.69 -3.30
C ILE A 32 4.26 15.84 -2.77
N ASP A 33 5.09 16.59 -3.49
CA ASP A 33 6.43 16.96 -3.07
C ASP A 33 6.37 17.99 -1.93
N VAL A 34 6.06 17.52 -0.72
CA VAL A 34 6.10 18.38 0.46
C VAL A 34 7.53 18.39 0.99
N ASN A 35 8.19 19.52 0.84
CA ASN A 35 9.46 19.80 1.48
C ASN A 35 9.19 20.09 2.97
N LEU A 36 8.84 19.04 3.75
CA LEU A 36 8.59 19.15 5.18
C LEU A 36 9.94 19.28 5.91
N PRO A 37 10.25 20.41 6.57
CA PRO A 37 11.56 20.63 7.20
C PRO A 37 11.91 19.64 8.33
N TRP A 38 10.91 18.91 8.83
CA TRP A 38 11.03 17.95 9.94
C TRP A 38 11.12 16.49 9.49
N LEU A 39 11.05 16.24 8.18
CA LEU A 39 11.12 14.89 7.61
C LEU A 39 12.61 14.56 7.32
N PRO A 40 13.23 13.57 8.00
CA PRO A 40 14.60 13.16 7.72
C PRO A 40 14.59 12.30 6.45
N PHE A 41 14.63 12.92 5.28
CA PHE A 41 14.52 12.22 4.00
C PHE A 41 15.66 12.62 3.09
N GLU A 42 16.86 12.22 3.47
CA GLU A 42 17.89 12.03 2.46
C GLU A 42 18.71 10.78 2.77
N ASN A 43 18.21 9.67 2.22
CA ASN A 43 18.97 8.46 1.87
C ASN A 43 19.54 7.64 3.02
N GLU A 44 18.74 7.37 4.06
CA GLU A 44 19.08 6.29 4.97
C GLU A 44 18.87 4.93 4.29
N THR A 45 19.89 4.09 4.36
CA THR A 45 19.86 2.72 3.84
C THR A 45 20.17 1.76 4.97
N ARG A 46 19.39 0.68 5.09
CA ARG A 46 19.57 -0.35 6.11
C ARG A 46 19.64 -1.73 5.48
N CYS A 47 20.66 -2.50 5.85
CA CYS A 47 20.87 -3.86 5.35
C CYS A 47 20.42 -4.92 6.35
N TYR A 48 19.85 -6.01 5.84
CA TYR A 48 19.25 -7.11 6.61
C TYR A 48 19.85 -8.44 6.15
N ASP A 49 21.10 -8.70 6.52
CA ASP A 49 21.81 -9.95 6.23
C ASP A 49 21.52 -10.44 4.78
N ASP A 50 21.01 -11.66 4.61
CA ASP A 50 20.72 -12.26 3.30
C ASP A 50 19.53 -11.64 2.54
N LEU A 51 18.71 -10.80 3.19
CA LEU A 51 17.57 -10.12 2.56
C LEU A 51 17.98 -8.85 1.79
N GLY A 52 19.26 -8.46 1.89
CA GLY A 52 19.80 -7.29 1.22
C GLY A 52 19.49 -5.97 1.92
N CYS A 53 19.59 -4.87 1.18
CA CYS A 53 19.46 -3.52 1.72
C CYS A 53 18.19 -2.81 1.24
N LEU A 54 17.54 -2.13 2.17
CA LEU A 54 16.37 -1.29 1.91
C LEU A 54 16.80 0.17 2.00
N ASN A 55 16.56 0.91 0.93
CA ASN A 55 16.71 2.36 0.88
C ASN A 55 15.31 2.98 0.93
N ILE A 56 15.03 3.75 1.99
CA ILE A 56 13.72 4.36 2.19
C ILE A 56 13.72 5.74 1.50
N THR A 57 13.32 5.72 0.24
CA THR A 57 13.08 6.90 -0.59
C THR A 57 11.65 7.45 -0.40
N ARG A 58 11.37 8.63 -0.97
CA ARG A 58 10.02 9.25 -0.92
C ARG A 58 8.90 8.34 -1.42
N SER A 59 9.18 7.44 -2.36
CA SER A 59 8.21 6.44 -2.84
C SER A 59 7.73 5.45 -1.78
N TRP A 60 8.52 5.24 -0.71
CA TRP A 60 8.13 4.41 0.43
C TRP A 60 7.27 5.15 1.44
N TYR A 61 7.01 6.45 1.27
CA TYR A 61 6.25 7.30 2.16
C TYR A 61 5.03 7.86 1.44
N HIS A 62 3.89 7.96 2.14
CA HIS A 62 2.71 8.60 1.58
C HIS A 62 1.98 9.36 2.69
N LEU A 63 1.77 10.66 2.51
CA LEU A 63 1.18 11.54 3.55
C LEU A 63 -0.12 11.00 4.14
N ILE A 64 -0.96 10.35 3.33
CA ILE A 64 -2.29 9.88 3.76
C ILE A 64 -2.29 8.37 4.07
N LEU A 65 -1.56 7.56 3.30
CA LEU A 65 -1.68 6.09 3.32
C LEU A 65 -0.55 5.44 4.13
N ARG A 66 0.57 6.14 4.29
CA ARG A 66 1.74 5.70 5.03
C ARG A 66 2.49 6.93 5.61
N PRO A 67 1.87 7.61 6.59
CA PRO A 67 2.37 8.87 7.14
C PRO A 67 3.59 8.71 8.06
N ILE A 68 4.02 7.49 8.32
CA ILE A 68 5.13 7.18 9.24
C ILE A 68 6.23 6.48 8.44
N ASN A 69 7.43 7.06 8.45
CA ASN A 69 8.57 6.57 7.71
C ASN A 69 9.60 5.92 8.64
N LEU A 70 9.40 4.64 8.92
CA LEU A 70 10.26 3.86 9.79
C LEU A 70 10.80 2.64 9.05
N PHE A 71 12.03 2.26 9.38
CA PHE A 71 12.61 1.01 8.89
C PHE A 71 11.88 -0.21 9.46
N PRO A 72 11.74 -1.28 8.66
CA PRO A 72 11.32 -2.57 9.18
C PRO A 72 12.17 -3.06 10.35
N LEU A 73 11.57 -3.84 11.24
CA LEU A 73 12.31 -4.48 12.33
C LEU A 73 13.24 -5.57 11.80
N PRO A 74 14.37 -5.84 12.47
CA PRO A 74 15.28 -6.89 12.04
C PRO A 74 14.62 -8.28 12.14
N ARG A 75 15.07 -9.22 11.31
CA ARG A 75 14.51 -10.58 11.20
C ARG A 75 14.45 -11.32 12.53
N ARG A 76 15.45 -11.09 13.39
CA ARG A 76 15.54 -11.68 14.75
C ARG A 76 14.37 -11.24 15.64
N VAL A 77 13.86 -10.02 15.45
CA VAL A 77 12.75 -9.47 16.23
C VAL A 77 11.41 -9.88 15.64
N ILE A 78 11.25 -9.86 14.31
CA ILE A 78 10.01 -10.30 13.65
C ILE A 78 9.83 -11.82 13.80
N ASN A 79 10.93 -12.58 13.78
CA ASN A 79 10.96 -14.03 13.95
C ASN A 79 10.01 -14.77 12.98
N THR A 80 10.10 -14.43 11.69
CA THR A 80 9.32 -15.09 10.64
C THR A 80 9.68 -16.57 10.57
N ARG A 81 8.68 -17.45 10.60
CA ARG A 81 8.86 -18.92 10.53
C ARG A 81 8.16 -19.50 9.32
N PHE A 82 8.78 -20.49 8.69
CA PHE A 82 8.21 -21.22 7.57
C PHE A 82 7.78 -22.60 8.04
N LEU A 83 6.46 -22.83 8.03
CA LEU A 83 5.84 -24.08 8.46
C LEU A 83 5.38 -24.84 7.21
N LEU A 84 6.04 -25.96 6.93
CA LEU A 84 5.71 -26.80 5.78
C LEU A 84 4.71 -27.88 6.18
N TYR A 85 3.61 -27.92 5.44
CA TYR A 85 2.61 -28.99 5.46
C TYR A 85 2.59 -29.64 4.08
N THR A 86 2.58 -30.98 4.05
CA THR A 86 2.56 -31.74 2.79
C THR A 86 1.31 -32.58 2.72
N ARG A 87 0.97 -33.06 1.51
CA ARG A 87 -0.17 -33.97 1.34
C ARG A 87 0.03 -35.29 2.09
N SER A 88 1.26 -35.78 2.19
CA SER A 88 1.60 -36.97 2.99
C SER A 88 1.46 -36.71 4.48
N ASN A 89 1.87 -35.53 4.94
CA ASN A 89 1.87 -35.16 6.35
C ASN A 89 1.07 -33.86 6.57
N PRO A 90 -0.27 -33.92 6.53
CA PRO A 90 -1.12 -32.72 6.61
C PRO A 90 -1.26 -32.17 8.04
N LYS A 91 -0.94 -32.98 9.06
CA LYS A 91 -1.07 -32.61 10.48
C LYS A 91 0.28 -32.36 11.17
N GLU A 92 1.38 -32.69 10.51
CA GLU A 92 2.72 -32.55 11.08
C GLU A 92 3.38 -31.28 10.52
N VAL A 93 4.06 -30.56 11.40
CA VAL A 93 4.76 -29.32 11.05
C VAL A 93 6.23 -29.63 10.83
N PHE A 94 6.74 -29.31 9.64
CA PHE A 94 8.17 -29.26 9.38
C PHE A 94 8.64 -27.80 9.38
N PHE A 95 9.55 -27.46 10.29
CA PHE A 95 10.16 -26.14 10.34
C PHE A 95 11.22 -26.05 9.24
N LEU A 96 11.02 -25.11 8.31
CA LEU A 96 12.01 -24.82 7.29
C LEU A 96 12.91 -23.69 7.78
N GLU A 97 14.16 -24.03 8.08
CA GLU A 97 15.22 -23.05 8.17
C GLU A 97 15.64 -22.68 6.76
N ILE A 98 15.12 -21.56 6.26
CA ILE A 98 15.62 -20.97 5.03
C ILE A 98 16.97 -20.33 5.35
N LEU A 99 18.00 -21.18 5.40
CA LEU A 99 19.37 -20.77 5.18
C LEU A 99 19.41 -20.34 3.71
N VAL A 100 19.64 -19.06 3.46
CA VAL A 100 19.92 -18.61 2.09
C VAL A 100 21.28 -19.23 1.76
N MET A 101 21.26 -20.37 1.07
CA MET A 101 22.45 -21.05 0.57
C MET A 101 23.20 -20.07 -0.34
N TYR A 102 24.31 -19.53 0.16
CA TYR A 102 25.37 -18.94 -0.65
C TYR A 102 26.34 -20.03 -1.10
#